data_AF-A0A0F9LT28-F1
#
_entry.id   AF-A0A0F9LT28-F1
#
_cell.length_a   1.000
_cell.length_b   1.000
_cell.length_c   1.000
_cell.angle_alpha   90.00
_cell.angle_beta   90.00
_cell.angle_gamma   90.00
#
_symmetry.space_group_name_H-M   'P 1'
#
loop_
_entity.id
_entity.type
_entity.pdbx_description
1 polymer ?
#
loop_
_entity_poly.entity_id
_entity_poly.type
_entity_poly.pdbx_seq_one_letter_code
_entity_poly.pdbx_strand_id
1 'polypeptide(L)'
;MNDLEKWEFGSLEWCKFASETGVKLIKQANLDLNKYEWGFSEDYIFMPKRLLAGRDKAGWHFMIHKGKVSGGASLPDECLELPGFHARAEWALIAHASSFIYDLKGQNKRFKEEEILNNDLTKAGKGRKTNSFKSKPVWPLGIGEALMGIDGEGLHNITARRLKHSPEVKDFPHTEYGVPILSKMTDEEKARFYELLGR
;
A
#
# COMPACT_ATOMS: atom_id res chain seq x y z
N MET A 1 -3.27 22.42 18.56
CA MET A 1 -3.53 21.29 17.64
C MET A 1 -2.78 20.11 18.21
N ASN A 2 -3.45 19.01 18.52
CA ASN A 2 -2.71 17.79 18.83
C ASN A 2 -2.13 17.28 17.52
N ASP A 3 -0.80 17.25 17.40
CA ASP A 3 -0.15 16.62 16.27
C ASP A 3 -0.62 15.16 16.18
N LEU A 4 -1.23 14.79 15.06
CA LEU A 4 -1.60 13.41 14.82
C LEU A 4 -0.34 12.57 14.84
N GLU A 5 -0.36 11.45 15.56
CA GLU A 5 0.74 10.50 15.55
C GLU A 5 1.03 10.03 14.12
N LYS A 6 2.31 10.06 13.72
CA LYS A 6 2.79 9.71 12.37
C LYS A 6 3.80 8.57 12.39
N TRP A 7 3.66 7.68 11.43
CA TRP A 7 4.47 6.47 11.29
C TRP A 7 5.04 6.35 9.88
N GLU A 8 5.99 5.46 9.70
CA GLU A 8 6.56 5.18 8.38
C GLU A 8 5.73 4.12 7.66
N PHE A 9 5.73 4.19 6.33
CA PHE A 9 4.94 3.26 5.51
C PHE A 9 5.43 1.82 5.71
N GLY A 10 4.49 0.93 6.05
CA GLY A 10 4.79 -0.47 6.35
C GLY A 10 5.31 -0.76 7.76
N SER A 11 5.45 0.25 8.65
CA SER A 11 5.77 0.00 10.06
C SER A 11 4.65 -0.80 10.75
N LEU A 12 4.96 -1.44 11.87
CA LEU A 12 3.98 -2.25 12.60
C LEU A 12 2.76 -1.42 13.03
N GLU A 13 3.00 -0.24 13.57
CA GLU A 13 1.99 0.71 14.07
C GLU A 13 1.12 1.20 12.92
N TRP A 14 1.73 1.59 11.80
CA TRP A 14 0.99 2.01 10.62
C TRP A 14 0.13 0.88 10.03
N CYS A 15 0.67 -0.34 9.94
CA CYS A 15 -0.06 -1.52 9.48
C CYS A 15 -1.27 -1.83 10.37
N LYS A 16 -1.14 -1.69 11.70
CA LYS A 16 -2.26 -1.85 12.64
C LYS A 16 -3.34 -0.80 12.38
N PHE A 17 -2.92 0.47 12.30
CA PHE A 17 -3.82 1.58 12.02
C PHE A 17 -4.57 1.43 10.69
N ALA A 18 -3.88 1.01 9.63
CA ALA A 18 -4.46 0.80 8.31
C ALA A 18 -5.52 -0.31 8.33
N SER A 19 -5.20 -1.43 8.97
CA SER A 19 -6.14 -2.55 9.15
C SER A 19 -7.38 -2.14 9.94
N GLU A 20 -7.19 -1.49 11.09
CA GLU A 20 -8.29 -1.03 11.94
C GLU A 20 -9.18 -0.02 11.22
N THR A 21 -8.58 0.85 10.40
CA THR A 21 -9.31 1.80 9.55
C THR A 21 -10.17 1.08 8.52
N GLY A 22 -9.63 0.08 7.82
CA GLY A 22 -10.39 -0.74 6.86
C GLY A 22 -11.57 -1.45 7.53
N VAL A 23 -11.33 -2.11 8.68
CA VAL A 23 -12.38 -2.76 9.48
C VAL A 23 -13.47 -1.77 9.88
N LYS A 24 -13.09 -0.56 10.32
CA LYS A 24 -14.02 0.48 10.72
C LYS A 24 -14.89 0.96 9.55
N LEU A 25 -14.30 1.23 8.39
CA LEU A 25 -15.03 1.68 7.20
C LEU A 25 -16.06 0.66 6.73
N ILE A 26 -15.69 -0.63 6.68
CA ILE A 26 -16.63 -1.70 6.31
C ILE A 26 -17.79 -1.80 7.32
N LYS A 27 -17.51 -1.71 8.61
CA LYS A 27 -18.56 -1.71 9.65
C LYS A 27 -19.49 -0.48 9.52
N GLN A 28 -18.94 0.68 9.18
CA GLN A 28 -19.71 1.92 9.00
C GLN A 28 -20.59 1.90 7.75
N ALA A 29 -20.21 1.15 6.72
CA ALA A 29 -21.00 1.00 5.50
C ALA A 29 -22.31 0.22 5.69
N ASN A 30 -22.50 -0.42 6.85
CA ASN A 30 -23.72 -1.14 7.22
C ASN A 30 -24.20 -2.15 6.15
N LEU A 31 -23.25 -2.83 5.51
CA LEU A 31 -23.50 -3.86 4.50
C LEU A 31 -23.99 -5.16 5.18
N ASP A 32 -24.79 -5.94 4.47
CA ASP A 32 -25.14 -7.31 4.89
C ASP A 32 -23.93 -8.24 4.74
N LEU A 33 -23.12 -8.34 5.80
CA LEU A 33 -21.85 -9.05 5.81
C LEU A 33 -21.95 -10.54 5.46
N ASN A 34 -23.13 -11.16 5.61
CA ASN A 34 -23.32 -12.58 5.29
C ASN A 34 -23.24 -12.87 3.77
N LYS A 35 -23.28 -11.83 2.95
CA LYS A 35 -23.17 -11.95 1.48
C LYS A 35 -21.74 -11.95 0.97
N TYR A 36 -20.76 -11.72 1.85
CA TYR A 36 -19.37 -11.54 1.45
C TYR A 36 -18.47 -12.59 2.09
N GLU A 37 -17.62 -13.16 1.24
CA GLU A 37 -16.45 -13.94 1.60
C GLU A 37 -15.30 -13.28 0.83
N TRP A 38 -14.60 -12.35 1.48
CA TRP A 38 -13.69 -11.43 0.78
C TRP A 38 -12.49 -11.00 1.62
N GLY A 39 -11.31 -11.00 1.01
CA GLY A 39 -10.06 -10.61 1.65
C GLY A 39 -9.42 -9.36 1.04
N PHE A 40 -8.80 -8.53 1.90
CA PHE A 40 -7.88 -7.49 1.51
C PHE A 40 -6.54 -7.74 2.18
N SER A 41 -5.44 -7.70 1.43
CA SER A 41 -4.10 -7.73 2.01
C SER A 41 -3.08 -6.96 1.17
N GLU A 42 -2.11 -6.35 1.84
CA GLU A 42 -0.90 -5.82 1.21
C GLU A 42 0.35 -6.43 1.85
N ASP A 43 1.17 -7.07 1.00
CA ASP A 43 2.45 -7.67 1.35
C ASP A 43 3.60 -6.80 0.83
N TYR A 44 4.38 -6.20 1.73
CA TYR A 44 5.48 -5.32 1.37
C TYR A 44 6.81 -6.09 1.41
N ILE A 45 7.45 -6.16 0.24
CA ILE A 45 8.73 -6.86 0.06
C ILE A 45 9.89 -5.89 -0.06
N PHE A 46 11.09 -6.37 0.23
CA PHE A 46 12.34 -5.57 0.24
C PHE A 46 12.31 -4.39 1.22
N MET A 47 11.60 -4.58 2.34
CA MET A 47 11.54 -3.60 3.44
C MET A 47 12.91 -3.41 4.11
N PRO A 48 13.25 -2.18 4.54
CA PRO A 48 14.33 -1.95 5.49
C PRO A 48 14.14 -2.78 6.77
N LYS A 49 15.17 -3.52 7.20
CA LYS A 49 15.10 -4.42 8.37
C LYS A 49 14.59 -3.74 9.64
N ARG A 50 14.92 -2.46 9.84
CA ARG A 50 14.47 -1.66 11.00
C ARG A 50 12.94 -1.49 11.07
N LEU A 51 12.23 -1.54 9.95
CA LEU A 51 10.77 -1.39 9.88
C LEU A 51 10.02 -2.71 10.11
N LEU A 52 10.73 -3.84 10.08
CA LEU A 52 10.14 -5.15 10.35
C LEU A 52 9.73 -5.31 11.82
N ALA A 53 10.44 -4.66 12.75
CA ALA A 53 10.16 -4.71 14.19
C ALA A 53 10.04 -6.16 14.72
N GLY A 54 10.92 -7.05 14.25
CA GLY A 54 10.92 -8.47 14.62
C GLY A 54 9.93 -9.35 13.84
N ARG A 55 9.15 -8.80 12.91
CA ARG A 55 8.31 -9.57 11.99
C ARG A 55 9.13 -10.18 10.86
N ASP A 56 8.76 -11.37 10.41
CA ASP A 56 9.34 -11.99 9.21
C ASP A 56 8.90 -11.30 7.91
N LYS A 57 7.70 -10.70 7.93
CA LYS A 57 7.08 -10.00 6.79
C LYS A 57 6.39 -8.73 7.27
N ALA A 58 6.42 -7.69 6.43
CA ALA A 58 5.62 -6.50 6.65
C ALA A 58 4.38 -6.55 5.76
N GLY A 59 3.23 -6.37 6.38
CA GLY A 59 1.97 -6.33 5.67
C GLY A 59 0.82 -6.18 6.65
N TRP A 60 -0.36 -6.05 6.07
CA TRP A 60 -1.60 -5.94 6.82
C TRP A 60 -2.75 -6.49 6.00
N HIS A 61 -3.82 -6.81 6.70
CA HIS A 61 -5.03 -7.34 6.09
C HIS A 61 -6.27 -6.85 6.81
N PHE A 62 -7.40 -6.99 6.14
CA PHE A 62 -8.71 -7.13 6.75
C PHE A 62 -9.57 -8.00 5.85
N MET A 63 -10.58 -8.65 6.41
CA MET A 63 -11.43 -9.57 5.66
C MET A 63 -12.86 -9.56 6.18
N ILE A 64 -13.79 -9.97 5.32
CA ILE A 64 -15.14 -10.36 5.68
C ILE A 64 -15.20 -11.87 5.51
N HIS A 65 -15.36 -12.57 6.62
CA HIS A 65 -15.43 -14.03 6.64
C HIS A 65 -16.50 -14.46 7.63
N LYS A 66 -17.43 -15.34 7.21
CA LYS A 66 -18.52 -15.85 8.06
C LYS A 66 -19.32 -14.74 8.75
N GLY A 67 -19.67 -13.70 7.99
CA GLY A 67 -20.45 -12.55 8.47
C GLY A 67 -19.73 -11.63 9.48
N LYS A 68 -18.40 -11.77 9.63
CA LYS A 68 -17.60 -10.95 10.56
C LYS A 68 -16.51 -10.21 9.81
N VAL A 69 -16.23 -8.98 10.25
CA VAL A 69 -15.08 -8.19 9.79
C VAL A 69 -13.97 -8.28 10.82
N SER A 70 -12.79 -8.71 10.38
CA SER A 70 -11.57 -8.79 11.19
C SER A 70 -10.37 -8.26 10.40
N GLY A 71 -9.24 -8.01 11.07
CA GLY A 71 -8.01 -7.55 10.45
C GLY A 71 -6.84 -7.52 11.42
N GLY A 72 -5.63 -7.36 10.89
CA GLY A 72 -4.45 -7.07 11.68
C GLY A 72 -3.21 -6.74 10.84
N ALA A 73 -2.12 -6.39 11.53
CA ALA A 73 -0.79 -6.14 10.95
C ALA A 73 -0.02 -7.44 10.66
N SER A 74 -0.70 -8.39 10.02
CA SER A 74 -0.20 -9.70 9.62
C SER A 74 -0.84 -10.11 8.29
N LEU A 75 -0.46 -11.27 7.77
CA LEU A 75 -0.95 -11.83 6.51
C LEU A 75 -1.36 -13.30 6.73
N PRO A 76 -2.49 -13.57 7.41
CA PRO A 76 -2.92 -14.93 7.70
C PRO A 76 -3.40 -15.63 6.42
N ASP A 77 -3.12 -16.93 6.31
CA ASP A 77 -3.55 -17.74 5.16
C ASP A 77 -5.07 -17.70 4.96
N GLU A 78 -5.84 -17.68 6.06
CA GLU A 78 -7.31 -17.53 6.03
C GLU A 78 -7.76 -16.29 5.23
N CYS A 79 -7.04 -15.17 5.32
CA CYS A 79 -7.35 -14.00 4.51
C CYS A 79 -6.86 -14.16 3.07
N LEU A 80 -5.66 -14.70 2.88
CA LEU A 80 -5.02 -14.85 1.58
C LEU A 80 -5.66 -15.92 0.67
N GLU A 81 -6.50 -16.78 1.23
CA GLU A 81 -7.25 -17.82 0.51
C GLU A 81 -8.64 -17.33 0.05
N LEU A 82 -9.15 -16.25 0.63
CA LEU A 82 -10.40 -15.64 0.18
C LEU A 82 -10.22 -14.98 -1.20
N PRO A 83 -11.27 -14.90 -2.02
CA PRO A 83 -11.23 -14.05 -3.19
C PRO A 83 -11.15 -12.59 -2.75
N GLY A 84 -10.32 -11.78 -3.41
CA GLY A 84 -10.29 -10.36 -3.09
C GLY A 84 -9.10 -9.60 -3.65
N PHE A 85 -8.65 -8.58 -2.91
CA PHE A 85 -7.54 -7.73 -3.29
C PHE A 85 -6.30 -8.11 -2.48
N HIS A 86 -5.36 -8.82 -3.11
CA HIS A 86 -4.13 -9.27 -2.47
C HIS A 86 -2.92 -8.72 -3.22
N ALA A 87 -2.49 -7.51 -2.83
CA ALA A 87 -1.34 -6.86 -3.42
C ALA A 87 -0.04 -7.34 -2.79
N ARG A 88 0.99 -7.44 -3.64
CA ARG A 88 2.39 -7.58 -3.22
C ARG A 88 3.18 -6.45 -3.86
N ALA A 89 3.77 -5.59 -3.05
CA ALA A 89 4.45 -4.39 -3.52
C ALA A 89 5.91 -4.35 -3.05
N GLU A 90 6.80 -4.05 -4.00
CA GLU A 90 8.18 -3.66 -3.68
C GLU A 90 8.13 -2.31 -2.95
N TRP A 91 8.50 -2.31 -1.67
CA TRP A 91 8.23 -1.21 -0.77
C TRP A 91 8.74 0.14 -1.30
N ALA A 92 9.98 0.18 -1.79
CA ALA A 92 10.61 1.42 -2.24
C ALA A 92 9.92 2.06 -3.46
N LEU A 93 9.13 1.30 -4.25
CA LEU A 93 8.37 1.87 -5.37
C LEU A 93 7.19 2.72 -4.91
N ILE A 94 6.62 2.41 -3.74
CA ILE A 94 5.35 3.01 -3.29
C ILE A 94 5.44 3.75 -1.96
N ALA A 95 6.47 3.50 -1.14
CA ALA A 95 6.55 4.02 0.22
C ALA A 95 6.42 5.55 0.30
N HIS A 96 7.04 6.27 -0.65
CA HIS A 96 6.94 7.71 -0.72
C HIS A 96 5.59 8.17 -1.30
N ALA A 97 5.12 7.56 -2.39
CA ALA A 97 3.85 7.89 -3.03
C ALA A 97 2.63 7.63 -2.13
N SER A 98 2.70 6.65 -1.24
CA SER A 98 1.61 6.27 -0.33
C SER A 98 1.26 7.35 0.70
N SER A 99 2.16 8.30 1.00
CA SER A 99 1.85 9.42 1.89
C SER A 99 1.12 10.59 1.22
N PHE A 100 0.91 10.52 -0.10
CA PHE A 100 0.23 11.58 -0.84
C PHE A 100 -1.28 11.35 -0.84
N ILE A 101 -2.00 12.46 -0.67
CA ILE A 101 -3.47 12.50 -0.70
C ILE A 101 -3.89 12.75 -2.15
N TYR A 102 -4.87 11.99 -2.61
CA TYR A 102 -5.43 12.19 -3.95
C TYR A 102 -6.89 11.76 -4.03
N ASP A 103 -7.58 12.28 -5.04
CA ASP A 103 -8.86 11.77 -5.52
C ASP A 103 -8.63 10.75 -6.65
N LEU A 104 -9.69 10.34 -7.34
CA LEU A 104 -9.59 9.42 -8.48
C LEU A 104 -8.74 9.98 -9.63
N LYS A 105 -8.76 11.29 -9.88
CA LYS A 105 -7.95 11.92 -10.92
C LYS A 105 -6.47 11.85 -10.56
N GLY A 106 -6.12 12.16 -9.32
CA GLY A 106 -4.75 12.04 -8.81
C GLY A 106 -4.27 10.60 -8.78
N GLN A 107 -5.12 9.64 -8.39
CA GLN A 107 -4.82 8.20 -8.45
C GLN A 107 -4.46 7.76 -9.88
N ASN A 108 -5.27 8.15 -10.86
CA ASN A 108 -5.01 7.83 -12.27
C ASN A 108 -3.71 8.45 -12.79
N LYS A 109 -3.37 9.66 -12.33
CA LYS A 109 -2.09 10.30 -12.68
C LYS A 109 -0.92 9.54 -12.05
N ARG A 110 -1.02 9.19 -10.76
CA ARG A 110 -0.04 8.36 -10.06
C ARG A 110 0.19 7.03 -10.78
N PHE A 111 -0.87 6.33 -11.22
CA PHE A 111 -0.71 5.05 -11.96
C PHE A 111 0.06 5.20 -13.28
N LYS A 112 -0.17 6.27 -14.03
CA LYS A 112 0.60 6.56 -15.25
C LYS A 112 2.07 6.85 -14.94
N GLU A 113 2.34 7.56 -13.85
CA GLU A 113 3.70 7.84 -13.40
C GLU A 113 4.42 6.55 -12.93
N GLU A 114 3.72 5.65 -12.25
CA GLU A 114 4.24 4.33 -11.87
C GLU A 114 4.54 3.45 -13.10
N GLU A 115 3.72 3.53 -14.15
CA GLU A 115 3.99 2.86 -15.43
C GLU A 115 5.29 3.36 -16.08
N ILE A 116 5.50 4.69 -16.08
CA ILE A 116 6.75 5.30 -16.58
C ILE A 116 7.95 4.78 -15.78
N LEU A 117 7.88 4.80 -14.45
CA LEU A 117 8.94 4.28 -13.59
C LEU A 117 9.26 2.81 -13.88
N ASN A 118 8.23 1.97 -14.01
CA ASN A 118 8.42 0.55 -14.33
C ASN A 118 9.07 0.34 -15.71
N ASN A 119 8.71 1.15 -16.70
CA ASN A 119 9.32 1.14 -18.03
C ASN A 119 10.79 1.56 -17.99
N ASP A 120 11.11 2.60 -17.24
CA ASP A 120 12.49 3.08 -17.07
C ASP A 120 13.36 2.04 -16.35
N LEU A 121 12.83 1.40 -15.29
CA LEU A 121 13.47 0.29 -14.61
C LEU A 121 13.73 -0.89 -15.55
N THR A 122 12.77 -1.22 -16.41
CA THR A 122 12.91 -2.29 -17.40
C THR A 122 14.01 -1.97 -18.42
N LYS A 123 14.03 -0.74 -18.96
CA LYS A 123 15.09 -0.29 -19.88
C LYS A 123 16.48 -0.31 -19.25
N ALA A 124 16.57 -0.06 -17.94
CA ALA A 124 17.82 -0.15 -17.18
C ALA A 124 18.24 -1.60 -16.86
N GLY A 125 17.52 -2.62 -17.34
CA GLY A 125 17.78 -4.02 -17.00
C GLY A 125 17.42 -4.39 -15.56
N LYS A 126 16.65 -3.53 -14.89
CA LYS A 126 16.23 -3.65 -13.49
C LYS A 126 14.70 -3.79 -13.43
N GLY A 127 14.07 -4.52 -14.34
CA GLY A 127 12.61 -4.73 -14.33
C GLY A 127 12.10 -5.51 -13.10
N ARG A 128 10.78 -5.50 -12.88
CA ARG A 128 10.15 -6.26 -11.78
C ARG A 128 10.39 -7.76 -11.90
N LYS A 129 10.65 -8.40 -10.76
CA LYS A 129 10.81 -9.86 -10.64
C LYS A 129 9.60 -10.54 -9.98
N THR A 130 8.64 -9.76 -9.50
CA THR A 130 7.49 -10.26 -8.75
C THR A 130 6.18 -9.77 -9.35
N ASN A 131 5.15 -10.60 -9.26
CA ASN A 131 3.79 -10.21 -9.59
C ASN A 131 3.24 -9.24 -8.54
N SER A 132 2.55 -8.18 -8.98
CA SER A 132 1.94 -7.18 -8.10
C SER A 132 0.74 -7.70 -7.33
N PHE A 133 0.14 -8.81 -7.76
CA PHE A 133 -1.03 -9.40 -7.14
C PHE A 133 -0.89 -10.92 -7.05
N LYS A 134 -1.43 -11.51 -5.97
CA LYS A 134 -1.52 -12.97 -5.82
C LYS A 134 -2.46 -13.59 -6.86
N SER A 135 -3.56 -12.90 -7.16
CA SER A 135 -4.58 -13.31 -8.13
C SER A 135 -5.25 -12.06 -8.73
N LYS A 136 -6.09 -12.24 -9.75
CA LYS A 136 -6.91 -11.14 -10.28
C LYS A 136 -7.75 -10.54 -9.14
N PRO A 137 -7.68 -9.21 -8.88
CA PRO A 137 -8.46 -8.59 -7.83
C PRO A 137 -9.96 -8.77 -8.03
N VAL A 138 -10.67 -9.05 -6.95
CA VAL A 138 -12.14 -9.12 -6.91
C VAL A 138 -12.64 -8.00 -6.01
N TRP A 139 -13.63 -7.24 -6.47
CA TRP A 139 -14.27 -6.16 -5.72
C TRP A 139 -15.79 -6.38 -5.71
N PRO A 140 -16.35 -6.93 -4.62
CA PRO A 140 -17.79 -7.05 -4.48
C PRO A 140 -18.45 -5.67 -4.43
N LEU A 141 -19.71 -5.61 -4.89
CA LEU A 141 -20.51 -4.39 -4.85
C LEU A 141 -20.60 -3.82 -3.43
N GLY A 142 -20.44 -2.51 -3.25
CA GLY A 142 -20.52 -1.82 -1.96
C GLY A 142 -19.19 -1.79 -1.19
N ILE A 143 -18.29 -2.75 -1.40
CA ILE A 143 -17.00 -2.81 -0.70
C ILE A 143 -16.06 -1.72 -1.21
N GLY A 144 -15.96 -1.54 -2.53
CA GLY A 144 -15.11 -0.51 -3.12
C GLY A 144 -15.56 0.89 -2.69
N GLU A 145 -16.87 1.15 -2.71
CA GLU A 145 -17.48 2.41 -2.28
C GLU A 145 -17.21 2.69 -0.80
N ALA A 146 -17.33 1.68 0.06
CA ALA A 146 -17.04 1.81 1.49
C ALA A 146 -15.58 2.20 1.75
N LEU A 147 -14.63 1.67 0.97
CA LEU A 147 -13.21 1.95 1.15
C LEU A 147 -12.73 3.22 0.46
N MET A 148 -13.34 3.60 -0.66
CA MET A 148 -13.04 4.87 -1.34
C MET A 148 -13.50 6.07 -0.52
N GLY A 149 -14.55 5.90 0.30
CA GLY A 149 -15.11 6.95 1.13
C GLY A 149 -15.73 8.09 0.30
N ILE A 150 -16.22 9.11 1.00
CA ILE A 150 -16.79 10.33 0.41
C ILE A 150 -15.82 11.47 0.68
N ASP A 151 -15.65 12.39 -0.28
CA ASP A 151 -14.86 13.63 -0.14
C ASP A 151 -13.43 13.44 0.40
N GLY A 152 -12.77 12.36 -0.01
CA GLY A 152 -11.38 12.10 0.38
C GLY A 152 -11.20 11.50 1.77
N GLU A 153 -12.26 11.01 2.40
CA GLU A 153 -12.24 10.21 3.64
C GLU A 153 -12.22 8.69 3.39
N GLY A 154 -11.57 8.29 2.30
CA GLY A 154 -11.29 6.88 2.00
C GLY A 154 -10.10 6.32 2.76
N LEU A 155 -10.01 4.99 2.79
CA LEU A 155 -8.96 4.21 3.43
C LEU A 155 -7.55 4.72 3.08
N HIS A 156 -7.28 4.94 1.79
CA HIS A 156 -5.97 5.46 1.33
C HIS A 156 -5.66 6.82 1.96
N ASN A 157 -6.53 7.80 1.81
CA ASN A 157 -6.26 9.16 2.30
C ASN A 157 -6.21 9.23 3.84
N ILE A 158 -7.05 8.48 4.55
CA ILE A 158 -7.01 8.40 6.02
C ILE A 158 -5.66 7.86 6.49
N THR A 159 -5.17 6.79 5.86
CA THR A 159 -3.88 6.19 6.21
C THR A 159 -2.69 7.02 5.75
N ALA A 160 -2.80 7.71 4.62
CA ALA A 160 -1.78 8.63 4.09
C ALA A 160 -1.50 9.81 5.03
N ARG A 161 -2.54 10.39 5.65
CA ARG A 161 -2.40 11.50 6.62
C ARG A 161 -1.58 11.13 7.86
N ARG A 162 -1.46 9.83 8.16
CA ARG A 162 -0.66 9.30 9.28
C ARG A 162 0.76 8.91 8.88
N LEU A 163 1.16 9.16 7.64
CA LEU A 163 2.49 8.82 7.17
C LEU A 163 3.48 9.99 7.34
N LYS A 164 4.72 9.62 7.69
CA LYS A 164 5.93 10.43 7.49
C LYS A 164 6.83 9.71 6.49
N HIS A 165 7.61 10.47 5.73
CA HIS A 165 8.49 9.90 4.73
C HIS A 165 9.63 9.12 5.38
N SER A 166 9.89 7.94 4.81
CA SER A 166 11.02 7.11 5.23
C SER A 166 12.35 7.68 4.70
N PRO A 167 13.40 7.74 5.54
CA PRO A 167 14.69 8.31 5.19
C PRO A 167 15.34 7.64 3.98
N GLU A 168 15.05 6.38 3.71
CA GLU A 168 15.61 5.64 2.57
C GLU A 168 15.13 6.18 1.21
N VAL A 169 13.93 6.77 1.15
CA VAL A 169 13.28 7.15 -0.10
C VAL A 169 12.92 8.63 -0.22
N LYS A 170 12.98 9.39 0.88
CA LYS A 170 12.52 10.79 0.93
C LYS A 170 13.32 11.75 0.05
N ASP A 171 14.59 11.43 -0.23
CA ASP A 171 15.51 12.35 -0.92
C ASP A 171 15.57 12.06 -2.42
N PHE A 172 14.89 11.02 -2.90
CA PHE A 172 14.87 10.71 -4.33
C PHE A 172 14.03 11.72 -5.12
N PRO A 173 14.45 12.09 -6.35
CA PRO A 173 13.58 12.82 -7.27
C PRO A 173 12.25 12.10 -7.45
N HIS A 174 11.14 12.81 -7.28
CA HIS A 174 9.81 12.23 -7.37
C HIS A 174 8.83 13.14 -8.12
N THR A 175 7.71 12.56 -8.57
CA THR A 175 6.61 13.28 -9.20
C THR A 175 5.79 14.05 -8.15
N GLU A 176 4.77 14.78 -8.62
CA GLU A 176 3.81 15.47 -7.76
C GLU A 176 3.12 14.51 -6.76
N TYR A 177 2.87 13.26 -7.16
CA TYR A 177 2.29 12.23 -6.29
C TYR A 177 3.32 11.27 -5.70
N GLY A 178 4.57 11.70 -5.61
CA GLY A 178 5.61 11.01 -4.86
C GLY A 178 6.16 9.75 -5.53
N VAL A 179 5.87 9.51 -6.81
CA VAL A 179 6.45 8.39 -7.57
C VAL A 179 7.91 8.71 -7.90
N PRO A 180 8.89 7.83 -7.59
CA PRO A 180 10.28 8.07 -7.95
C PRO A 180 10.50 8.29 -9.46
N ILE A 181 11.40 9.20 -9.84
CA ILE A 181 11.74 9.51 -11.23
C ILE A 181 13.17 9.04 -11.51
N LEU A 182 13.30 7.81 -12.02
CA LEU A 182 14.60 7.17 -12.24
C LEU A 182 15.54 7.96 -13.18
N SER A 183 14.99 8.59 -14.21
CA SER A 183 15.75 9.38 -15.18
C SER A 183 16.36 10.67 -14.61
N LYS A 184 15.88 11.12 -13.44
CA LYS A 184 16.41 12.29 -12.72
C LYS A 184 17.38 11.92 -11.60
N MET A 185 17.50 10.64 -11.28
CA MET A 185 18.43 10.18 -10.24
C MET A 185 19.88 10.26 -10.73
N THR A 186 20.80 10.64 -9.83
CA THR A 186 22.24 10.41 -10.04
C THR A 186 22.55 8.92 -10.07
N ASP A 187 23.75 8.55 -10.47
CA ASP A 187 24.13 7.13 -10.50
C ASP A 187 24.25 6.53 -9.10
N GLU A 188 24.65 7.32 -8.10
CA GLU A 188 24.64 6.93 -6.69
C GLU A 188 23.22 6.73 -6.16
N GLU A 189 22.28 7.61 -6.53
CA GLU A 189 20.87 7.48 -6.17
C GLU A 189 20.23 6.25 -6.81
N LYS A 190 20.51 5.99 -8.08
CA LYS A 190 20.05 4.76 -8.77
C LYS A 190 20.58 3.51 -8.08
N ALA A 191 21.87 3.48 -7.75
CA ALA A 191 22.47 2.34 -7.06
C ALA A 191 21.77 2.05 -5.74
N ARG A 192 21.55 3.09 -4.91
CA ARG A 192 20.77 2.98 -3.67
C ARG A 192 19.34 2.53 -3.91
N PHE A 193 18.68 3.08 -4.92
CA PHE A 193 17.30 2.72 -5.24
C PHE A 193 17.19 1.26 -5.69
N TYR A 194 18.12 0.76 -6.50
CA TYR A 194 18.15 -0.64 -6.92
C TYR A 194 18.39 -1.59 -5.74
N GLU A 195 19.27 -1.23 -4.81
CA GLU A 195 19.48 -1.99 -3.57
C GLU A 195 18.18 -2.11 -2.76
N LEU A 196 17.42 -1.01 -2.61
CA LEU A 196 16.11 -1.00 -1.95
C LEU A 196 15.04 -1.83 -2.69
N LEU A 197 15.25 -2.11 -3.98
CA LEU A 197 14.40 -2.98 -4.79
C LEU A 197 14.92 -4.44 -4.85
N GLY A 198 16.03 -4.74 -4.17
CA GLY A 198 16.68 -6.06 -4.20
C GLY A 198 17.31 -6.40 -5.56
N ARG A 199 17.91 -5.43 -6.24
CA ARG A 199 18.43 -5.57 -7.62
C ARG A 199 19.85 -5.07 -7.81
#